data_AF-C3ZXR4-F1
#
_entry.id   AF-C3ZXR4-F1
#
_cell.length_a   1.000
_cell.length_b   1.000
_cell.length_c   1.000
_cell.angle_alpha   90.00
_cell.angle_beta   90.00
_cell.angle_gamma   90.00
#
_symmetry.space_group_name_H-M   'P 1'
#
loop_
_entity.id
_entity.type
_entity.pdbx_description
1 polymer ?
#
loop_
_entity_poly.entity_id
_entity_poly.type
_entity_poly.pdbx_seq_one_letter_code
_entity_poly.pdbx_strand_id
1 'polypeptide(L)'
;MSLISARNKLYLKISEGLTTEEVRSLRSLVTIDGHLPRGRVEHASPQDIFIMLERKLIISEGNLGFLAELLRQLHHSRLAEEVMAVEKAERGEGDAVPEPETSRTKCEITQPTRAPPMFISYCSDPYTDKKRTKGEIEEDVKMQRERVKTLSDELRRNGIDSRIDQYENYNPPTFWTKWTEEQIKSSDYVLMVCTPNYLKCIRGRRNEDAETESGASFQGIVFYSQLADPKLHGKFLPVFFDDVDRSLVPTCLRGAHVYGPLGDRPKYGQEKFDQLFCKIVGRIPKNKVPPPLGNVPAKFKSRKKES
;
A
#
# COMPACT_ATOMS: atom_id res chain seq x y z
N MET A 1 23.47 33.18 6.51
CA MET A 1 23.88 32.40 5.33
C MET A 1 23.13 31.08 5.37
N SER A 2 22.10 30.89 4.54
CA SER A 2 21.31 29.65 4.61
C SER A 2 22.15 28.50 4.10
N LEU A 3 22.26 27.42 4.89
CA LEU A 3 22.83 26.18 4.42
C LEU A 3 21.95 25.67 3.27
N ILE A 4 22.42 25.80 2.04
CA ILE A 4 21.86 25.08 0.91
C ILE A 4 22.04 23.59 1.23
N SER A 5 20.93 22.89 1.51
CA SER A 5 20.90 21.45 1.75
C SER A 5 21.68 20.71 0.66
N ALA A 6 22.42 19.65 1.00
CA ALA A 6 23.17 18.83 0.04
C ALA A 6 22.30 18.37 -1.14
N ARG A 7 20.99 18.18 -0.90
CA ARG A 7 20.00 17.82 -1.91
C ARG A 7 19.65 18.95 -2.88
N ASN A 8 19.59 20.19 -2.42
CA ASN A 8 19.42 21.34 -3.32
C ASN A 8 20.63 21.56 -4.22
N LYS A 9 21.84 21.19 -3.76
CA LYS A 9 23.05 21.18 -4.60
C LYS A 9 22.99 20.09 -5.66
N LEU A 10 22.46 18.91 -5.32
CA LEU A 10 22.24 17.82 -6.28
C LEU A 10 21.22 18.22 -7.35
N TYR A 11 20.08 18.81 -6.96
CA TYR A 11 19.07 19.28 -7.91
C TYR A 11 19.59 20.38 -8.84
N LEU A 12 20.42 21.29 -8.32
CA LEU A 12 21.06 22.32 -9.13
C LEU A 12 22.02 21.70 -10.15
N LYS A 13 22.90 20.77 -9.71
CA LYS A 13 23.83 20.05 -10.60
C LYS A 13 23.09 19.32 -11.73
N ILE A 14 21.98 18.66 -11.42
CA ILE A 14 21.15 17.99 -12.43
C ILE A 14 20.50 19.01 -13.35
N SER A 15 19.94 20.09 -12.80
CA SER A 15 19.29 21.15 -13.57
C SER A 15 20.22 21.83 -14.57
N GLU A 16 21.51 21.99 -14.23
CA GLU A 16 22.54 22.56 -15.12
C GLU A 16 22.96 21.60 -16.25
N GLY A 17 22.74 20.29 -16.07
CA GLY A 17 23.10 19.25 -17.04
C GLY A 17 22.02 18.94 -18.09
N LEU A 18 20.82 19.50 -17.96
CA LEU A 18 19.69 19.24 -18.87
C LEU A 18 19.63 20.27 -20.00
N THR A 19 19.42 19.78 -21.22
CA THR A 19 19.16 20.58 -22.42
C THR A 19 17.72 21.07 -22.48
N THR A 20 17.44 22.09 -23.30
CA THR A 20 16.08 22.64 -23.45
C THR A 20 15.04 21.59 -23.90
N GLU A 21 15.44 20.65 -24.76
CA GLU A 21 14.56 19.55 -25.19
C GLU A 21 14.28 18.57 -24.05
N GLU A 22 15.28 18.24 -23.25
CA GLU A 22 15.11 17.37 -22.09
C GLU A 22 14.27 18.02 -20.99
N VAL A 23 14.34 19.35 -20.83
CA VAL A 23 13.45 20.08 -19.91
C VAL A 23 11.99 20.01 -20.39
N ARG A 24 11.75 20.08 -21.71
CA ARG A 24 10.41 19.88 -22.28
C ARG A 24 9.91 18.46 -22.01
N SER A 25 10.76 17.45 -22.22
CA SER A 25 10.45 16.05 -21.93
C SER A 25 10.21 15.81 -20.44
N LEU A 26 11.04 16.36 -19.54
CA LEU A 26 10.87 16.30 -18.09
C LEU A 26 9.50 16.85 -17.68
N ARG A 27 9.13 18.05 -18.17
CA ARG A 27 7.82 18.65 -17.91
C ARG A 27 6.69 17.75 -18.38
N SER A 28 6.84 17.11 -19.53
CA SER A 28 5.84 16.18 -20.04
C SER A 28 5.71 14.94 -19.15
N LEU A 29 6.82 14.32 -18.77
CA LEU A 29 6.84 13.13 -17.92
C LEU A 29 6.21 13.39 -16.54
N VAL A 30 6.55 14.52 -15.90
CA VAL A 30 5.95 14.87 -14.60
C VAL A 30 4.49 15.33 -14.70
N THR A 31 3.98 15.60 -15.90
CA THR A 31 2.57 16.02 -16.10
C THR A 31 1.68 14.87 -16.54
N ILE A 32 2.17 13.97 -17.40
CA ILE A 32 1.39 12.86 -17.99
C ILE A 32 0.85 11.93 -16.90
N ASP A 33 1.67 11.62 -15.89
CA ASP A 33 1.29 10.73 -14.79
C ASP A 33 0.60 11.46 -13.62
N GLY A 34 0.26 12.74 -13.80
CA GLY A 34 -0.44 13.55 -12.80
C GLY A 34 0.41 13.94 -11.58
N HIS A 35 1.72 13.73 -11.64
CA HIS A 35 2.66 14.07 -10.55
C HIS A 35 2.66 15.58 -10.25
N LEU A 36 2.71 16.42 -11.29
CA LEU A 36 2.65 17.89 -11.18
C LEU A 36 1.64 18.48 -12.19
N PRO A 37 0.84 19.49 -11.78
CA PRO A 37 -0.09 20.15 -12.68
C PRO A 37 0.65 20.98 -13.72
N ARG A 38 0.23 20.88 -14.99
CA ARG A 38 0.85 21.54 -16.15
C ARG A 38 1.14 23.02 -15.92
N GLY A 39 0.18 23.76 -15.36
CA GLY A 39 0.31 25.19 -15.10
C GLY A 39 1.38 25.57 -14.06
N ARG A 40 1.80 24.65 -13.19
CA ARG A 40 2.91 24.91 -12.22
C ARG A 40 4.28 24.57 -12.78
N VAL A 41 4.37 23.69 -13.78
CA VAL A 41 5.66 23.26 -14.38
C VAL A 41 6.02 24.01 -15.65
N GLU A 42 5.06 24.68 -16.28
CA GLU A 42 5.22 25.37 -17.58
C GLU A 42 6.34 26.43 -17.57
N HIS A 43 6.48 27.17 -16.46
CA HIS A 43 7.50 28.21 -16.30
C HIS A 43 8.54 27.89 -15.22
N ALA A 44 8.45 26.74 -14.57
CA ALA A 44 9.38 26.35 -13.52
C ALA A 44 10.73 25.89 -14.09
N SER A 45 11.82 26.20 -13.39
CA SER A 45 13.13 25.59 -13.69
C SER A 45 13.13 24.10 -13.34
N PRO A 46 14.01 23.27 -13.92
CA PRO A 46 14.12 21.85 -13.53
C PRO A 46 14.39 21.68 -12.03
N GLN A 47 15.23 22.53 -11.44
CA GLN A 47 15.45 22.56 -10.00
C GLN A 47 14.14 22.83 -9.24
N ASP A 48 13.36 23.82 -9.65
CA ASP A 48 12.05 24.10 -9.02
C ASP A 48 11.09 22.92 -9.18
N ILE A 49 11.13 22.22 -10.33
CA ILE A 49 10.34 21.01 -10.55
C ILE A 49 10.76 19.93 -9.55
N PHE A 50 12.06 19.70 -9.33
CA PHE A 50 12.54 18.73 -8.33
C PHE A 50 12.16 19.15 -6.90
N ILE A 51 12.26 20.43 -6.56
CA ILE A 51 11.79 20.97 -5.28
C ILE A 51 10.26 20.80 -5.14
N MET A 52 9.50 20.98 -6.22
CA MET A 52 8.05 20.73 -6.23
C MET A 52 7.73 19.24 -6.06
N LEU A 53 8.49 18.35 -6.70
CA LEU A 53 8.39 16.90 -6.50
C LEU A 53 8.73 16.52 -5.06
N GLU A 54 9.75 17.15 -4.45
CA GLU A 54 10.13 16.93 -3.06
C GLU A 54 9.06 17.45 -2.08
N ARG A 55 8.53 18.65 -2.33
CA ARG A 55 7.40 19.21 -1.56
C ARG A 55 6.14 18.37 -1.67
N LYS A 56 5.94 17.69 -2.81
CA LYS A 56 4.85 16.72 -3.03
C LYS A 56 5.20 15.30 -2.56
N LEU A 57 6.39 15.09 -2.00
CA LEU A 57 6.91 13.79 -1.52
C LEU A 57 6.97 12.70 -2.60
N ILE A 58 7.03 13.09 -3.87
CA ILE A 58 7.25 12.17 -4.99
C ILE A 58 8.71 11.70 -5.00
N ILE A 59 9.62 12.58 -4.56
CA ILE A 59 11.02 12.27 -4.27
C ILE A 59 11.31 12.74 -2.84
N SER A 60 12.11 12.01 -2.06
CA SER A 60 12.43 12.39 -0.67
C SER A 60 13.74 11.76 -0.21
N GLU A 61 14.18 12.08 1.01
CA GLU A 61 15.39 11.52 1.62
C GLU A 61 15.34 9.99 1.67
N GLY A 62 16.34 9.34 1.05
CA GLY A 62 16.39 7.90 0.89
C GLY A 62 15.31 7.35 -0.05
N ASN A 63 14.68 8.17 -0.88
CA ASN A 63 13.72 7.76 -1.92
C ASN A 63 13.81 8.69 -3.13
N LEU A 64 14.92 8.58 -3.88
CA LEU A 64 15.17 9.31 -5.12
C LEU A 64 14.97 8.43 -6.36
N GLY A 65 14.43 7.22 -6.20
CA GLY A 65 14.28 6.24 -7.29
C GLY A 65 13.43 6.76 -8.45
N PHE A 66 12.43 7.58 -8.17
CA PHE A 66 11.65 8.26 -9.22
C PHE A 66 12.48 9.32 -9.97
N LEU A 67 13.34 10.08 -9.28
CA LEU A 67 14.26 11.02 -9.93
C LEU A 67 15.28 10.28 -10.80
N ALA A 68 15.83 9.16 -10.30
CA ALA A 68 16.74 8.31 -11.08
C ALA A 68 16.05 7.74 -12.32
N GLU A 69 14.79 7.32 -12.22
CA GLU A 69 14.02 6.80 -13.35
C GLU A 69 13.72 7.88 -14.39
N LEU A 70 13.32 9.09 -13.97
CA LEU A 70 13.17 10.24 -14.86
C LEU A 70 14.48 10.52 -15.62
N LEU A 71 15.62 10.49 -14.93
CA LEU A 71 16.93 10.73 -15.56
C LEU A 71 17.30 9.63 -16.56
N ARG A 72 16.95 8.35 -16.29
CA ARG A 72 17.15 7.27 -17.27
C ARG A 72 16.30 7.44 -18.52
N GLN A 73 15.05 7.88 -18.36
CA GLN A 73 14.16 8.18 -19.49
C GLN A 73 14.63 9.38 -20.31
N LEU A 74 15.36 10.30 -19.69
CA LEU A 74 16.05 11.41 -20.35
C LEU A 74 17.46 11.03 -20.86
N HIS A 75 17.84 9.75 -20.83
CA HIS A 75 19.16 9.23 -21.24
C HIS A 75 20.36 9.73 -20.41
N HIS A 76 20.12 10.25 -19.21
CA HIS A 76 21.15 10.68 -18.25
C HIS A 76 21.50 9.58 -17.24
N SER A 77 21.90 8.40 -17.72
CA SER A 77 22.18 7.22 -16.88
C SER A 77 23.26 7.48 -15.83
N ARG A 78 24.28 8.27 -16.15
CA ARG A 78 25.36 8.64 -15.21
C ARG A 78 24.86 9.50 -14.05
N LEU A 79 23.98 10.47 -14.31
CA LEU A 79 23.37 11.28 -13.25
C LEU A 79 22.37 10.45 -12.43
N ALA A 80 21.68 9.50 -13.05
CA ALA A 80 20.80 8.56 -12.35
C ALA A 80 21.58 7.68 -11.35
N GLU A 81 22.77 7.21 -11.71
CA GLU A 81 23.65 6.46 -10.79
C GLU A 81 24.12 7.32 -9.61
N GLU A 82 24.48 8.58 -9.85
CA GLU A 82 24.84 9.52 -8.77
C GLU A 82 23.66 9.75 -7.81
N VAL A 83 22.44 9.90 -8.35
CA VAL A 83 21.22 10.04 -7.54
C VAL A 83 20.96 8.78 -6.70
N MET A 84 21.14 7.58 -7.26
CA MET A 84 21.01 6.31 -6.54
C MET A 84 22.09 6.14 -5.46
N ALA A 85 23.32 6.61 -5.71
CA ALA A 85 24.38 6.60 -4.71
C ALA A 85 24.08 7.53 -3.52
N VAL A 86 23.51 8.71 -3.80
CA VAL A 86 23.04 9.63 -2.75
C VAL A 86 21.87 9.01 -1.98
N GLU A 87 20.90 8.39 -2.65
CA GLU A 87 19.80 7.67 -2.01
C GLU A 87 20.31 6.57 -1.07
N LYS A 88 21.33 5.80 -1.49
CA LYS A 88 21.96 4.75 -0.67
C LYS A 88 22.68 5.32 0.55
N ALA A 89 23.42 6.42 0.38
CA ALA A 89 24.08 7.11 1.47
C ALA A 89 23.07 7.69 2.48
N GLU A 90 21.95 8.24 2.01
CA GLU A 90 20.85 8.75 2.83
C GLU A 90 20.12 7.63 3.60
N ARG A 91 20.11 6.40 3.08
CA ARG A 91 19.58 5.21 3.76
C ARG A 91 20.51 4.63 4.84
N GLY A 92 21.74 5.15 4.97
CA GLY A 92 22.71 4.66 5.95
C GLY A 92 23.36 3.32 5.61
N GLU A 93 23.32 2.89 4.34
CA GLU A 93 24.01 1.68 3.89
C GLU A 93 25.47 1.97 3.55
N GLY A 94 26.31 2.02 4.60
CA GLY A 94 27.77 1.96 4.46
C GLY A 94 28.23 0.53 4.11
N ASP A 95 29.05 0.44 3.07
CA ASP A 95 29.80 -0.72 2.52
C ASP A 95 29.63 -2.08 3.23
N ALA A 96 28.83 -2.96 2.62
CA ALA A 96 28.84 -4.39 2.92
C ALA A 96 29.71 -5.13 1.89
N VAL A 97 30.79 -5.71 2.40
CA VAL A 97 31.68 -6.70 1.73
C VAL A 97 30.87 -7.95 1.33
N PRO A 98 31.13 -8.58 0.16
CA PRO A 98 30.38 -9.76 -0.25
C PRO A 98 30.91 -11.02 0.46
N GLU A 99 30.03 -11.75 1.16
CA GLU A 99 30.31 -13.10 1.68
C GLU A 99 29.63 -14.18 0.82
N PRO A 100 30.25 -15.37 0.74
CA PRO A 100 30.17 -16.23 -0.44
C PRO A 100 29.01 -17.23 -0.40
N GLU A 101 28.63 -17.65 -1.61
CA GLU A 101 27.68 -18.74 -1.84
C GLU A 101 28.19 -20.06 -1.24
N THR A 102 27.42 -20.66 -0.32
CA THR A 102 27.50 -22.10 -0.08
C THR A 102 26.12 -22.74 0.03
N SER A 103 25.85 -23.54 -1.01
CA SER A 103 25.30 -24.90 -0.99
C SER A 103 24.01 -25.16 -0.19
N ARG A 104 22.98 -25.49 -0.97
CA ARG A 104 21.76 -26.21 -0.60
C ARG A 104 22.05 -27.36 0.39
N THR A 105 21.28 -27.44 1.47
CA THR A 105 20.32 -28.52 1.80
C THR A 105 20.03 -28.51 3.30
N LYS A 106 18.79 -28.22 3.72
CA LYS A 106 17.84 -29.12 4.41
C LYS A 106 16.82 -28.30 5.19
N CYS A 107 15.58 -28.78 5.13
CA CYS A 107 14.38 -28.23 5.74
C CYS A 107 14.50 -28.16 7.27
N GLU A 108 14.42 -26.96 7.84
CA GLU A 108 14.00 -26.74 9.23
C GLU A 108 13.01 -25.59 9.26
N ILE A 109 11.83 -25.87 9.81
CA ILE A 109 10.75 -24.91 10.01
C ILE A 109 11.15 -24.04 11.21
N THR A 110 11.85 -22.94 10.95
CA THR A 110 12.04 -21.88 11.94
C THR A 110 10.72 -21.17 12.16
N GLN A 111 10.25 -21.17 13.41
CA GLN A 111 9.08 -20.39 13.82
C GLN A 111 9.34 -18.90 13.52
N PRO A 112 8.39 -18.15 12.93
CA PRO A 112 8.58 -16.73 12.72
C PRO A 112 8.61 -16.03 14.08
N THR A 113 9.76 -15.44 14.42
CA THR A 113 10.05 -14.74 15.68
C THR A 113 9.43 -13.33 15.76
N ARG A 114 8.59 -12.96 14.80
CA ARG A 114 7.83 -11.70 14.80
C ARG A 114 6.38 -12.01 14.44
N ALA A 115 5.43 -11.52 15.24
CA ALA A 115 4.01 -11.58 14.86
C ALA A 115 3.86 -10.94 13.47
N PRO A 116 3.09 -11.55 12.55
CA PRO A 116 3.02 -11.09 11.17
C PRO A 116 2.50 -9.65 11.17
N PRO A 117 3.29 -8.67 10.70
CA PRO A 117 2.86 -7.28 10.63
C PRO A 117 1.71 -7.16 9.65
N MET A 118 0.64 -6.49 10.06
CA MET A 118 -0.53 -6.25 9.23
C MET A 118 -0.91 -4.77 9.30
N PHE A 119 -1.38 -4.25 8.18
CA PHE A 119 -1.94 -2.91 8.10
C PHE A 119 -3.43 -2.96 7.71
N ILE A 120 -4.28 -2.20 8.40
CA ILE A 120 -5.67 -1.99 7.97
C ILE A 120 -5.79 -0.63 7.31
N SER A 121 -6.10 -0.66 6.03
CA SER A 121 -6.30 0.51 5.19
C SER A 121 -7.78 0.78 4.99
N TYR A 122 -8.20 2.01 5.30
CA TYR A 122 -9.60 2.42 5.23
C TYR A 122 -9.71 3.92 4.97
N CYS A 123 -10.91 4.37 4.61
CA CYS A 123 -11.26 5.79 4.60
C CYS A 123 -12.15 6.09 5.82
N SER A 124 -11.86 7.18 6.53
CA SER A 124 -12.65 7.60 7.69
C SER A 124 -14.11 7.84 7.32
N ASP A 125 -14.39 8.53 6.20
CA ASP A 125 -15.75 8.62 5.64
C ASP A 125 -15.96 7.49 4.63
N PRO A 126 -16.82 6.49 4.91
CA PRO A 126 -17.00 5.34 4.03
C PRO A 126 -17.80 5.68 2.75
N TYR A 127 -18.68 6.68 2.78
CA TYR A 127 -19.59 6.95 1.66
C TYR A 127 -19.19 8.20 0.88
N THR A 128 -19.87 8.40 -0.25
CA THR A 128 -19.60 9.53 -1.15
C THR A 128 -20.85 10.31 -1.49
N ASP A 129 -21.97 9.97 -0.84
CA ASP A 129 -23.23 10.67 -1.05
C ASP A 129 -23.12 12.09 -0.50
N LYS A 130 -23.36 13.06 -1.39
CA LYS A 130 -23.34 14.49 -1.11
C LYS A 130 -24.65 14.99 -0.49
N LYS A 131 -25.69 14.15 -0.41
CA LYS A 131 -26.99 14.50 0.19
C LYS A 131 -27.01 14.35 1.70
N ARG A 132 -26.02 13.65 2.28
CA ARG A 132 -25.88 13.47 3.73
C ARG A 132 -25.66 14.82 4.41
N THR A 133 -26.34 15.03 5.51
CA THR A 133 -26.13 16.15 6.43
C THR A 133 -24.79 16.01 7.15
N LYS A 134 -24.29 17.12 7.73
CA LYS A 134 -23.06 17.10 8.53
C LYS A 134 -23.12 16.09 9.69
N GLY A 135 -24.27 15.99 10.35
CA GLY A 135 -24.47 15.05 11.46
C GLY A 135 -24.39 13.59 11.02
N GLU A 136 -25.01 13.23 9.88
CA GLU A 136 -24.91 11.88 9.31
C GLU A 136 -23.47 11.54 8.92
N ILE A 137 -22.72 12.49 8.34
CA ILE A 137 -21.30 12.29 8.00
C ILE A 137 -20.48 12.03 9.27
N GLU A 138 -20.67 12.81 10.33
CA GLU A 138 -19.97 12.65 11.60
C GLU A 138 -20.27 11.29 12.25
N GLU A 139 -21.53 10.84 12.21
CA GLU A 139 -21.95 9.53 12.70
C GLU A 139 -21.35 8.38 11.89
N ASP A 140 -21.42 8.45 10.55
CA ASP A 140 -20.82 7.47 9.65
C ASP A 140 -19.30 7.34 9.88
N VAL A 141 -18.61 8.49 10.00
CA VAL A 141 -17.16 8.54 10.25
C VAL A 141 -16.82 7.91 11.59
N LYS A 142 -17.58 8.24 12.63
CA LYS A 142 -17.39 7.67 13.97
C LYS A 142 -17.60 6.15 13.95
N MET A 143 -18.70 5.69 13.37
CA MET A 143 -19.02 4.27 13.25
C MET A 143 -17.93 3.51 12.50
N GLN A 144 -17.48 4.01 11.35
CA GLN A 144 -16.42 3.40 10.56
C GLN A 144 -15.10 3.31 11.35
N ARG A 145 -14.71 4.39 12.05
CA ARG A 145 -13.50 4.40 12.88
C ARG A 145 -13.59 3.40 14.03
N GLU A 146 -14.74 3.30 14.70
CA GLU A 146 -14.98 2.33 15.78
C GLU A 146 -14.93 0.88 15.28
N ARG A 147 -15.54 0.59 14.13
CA ARG A 147 -15.49 -0.73 13.47
C ARG A 147 -14.05 -1.15 13.16
N VAL A 148 -13.27 -0.26 12.54
CA VAL A 148 -11.85 -0.50 12.21
C VAL A 148 -11.00 -0.69 13.47
N LYS A 149 -11.19 0.15 14.49
CA LYS A 149 -10.48 0.01 15.75
C LYS A 149 -10.83 -1.32 16.44
N THR A 150 -12.10 -1.71 16.44
CA THR A 150 -12.55 -2.97 17.03
C THR A 150 -11.93 -4.17 16.33
N LEU A 151 -11.91 -4.16 14.98
CA LEU A 151 -11.23 -5.19 14.18
C LEU A 151 -9.74 -5.27 14.52
N SER A 152 -9.04 -4.12 14.52
CA SER A 152 -7.60 -4.08 14.83
C SER A 152 -7.30 -4.53 16.25
N ASP A 153 -8.05 -4.04 17.24
CA ASP A 153 -7.89 -4.44 18.65
C ASP A 153 -8.10 -5.95 18.82
N GLU A 154 -9.09 -6.52 18.15
CA GLU A 154 -9.36 -7.96 18.22
C GLU A 154 -8.26 -8.80 17.58
N LEU A 155 -7.74 -8.39 16.41
CA LEU A 155 -6.59 -9.04 15.78
C LEU A 155 -5.37 -9.00 16.70
N ARG A 156 -5.11 -7.85 17.36
CA ARG A 156 -4.01 -7.68 18.32
C ARG A 156 -4.18 -8.55 19.57
N ARG A 157 -5.38 -8.62 20.13
CA ARG A 157 -5.70 -9.52 21.27
C ARG A 157 -5.41 -10.99 20.95
N ASN A 158 -5.53 -11.37 19.68
CA ASN A 158 -5.28 -12.72 19.18
C ASN A 158 -3.88 -12.90 18.54
N GLY A 159 -2.93 -12.01 18.84
CA GLY A 159 -1.51 -12.19 18.53
C GLY A 159 -1.03 -11.70 17.16
N ILE A 160 -1.83 -10.92 16.44
CA ILE A 160 -1.45 -10.31 15.15
C ILE A 160 -1.00 -8.86 15.38
N ASP A 161 0.15 -8.44 14.83
CA ASP A 161 0.57 -7.03 14.92
C ASP A 161 -0.18 -6.16 13.90
N SER A 162 -1.46 -5.89 14.18
CA SER A 162 -2.32 -5.02 13.36
C SER A 162 -2.03 -3.54 13.64
N ARG A 163 -1.79 -2.78 12.57
CA ARG A 163 -1.48 -1.35 12.56
C ARG A 163 -2.59 -0.54 11.91
N ILE A 164 -2.95 0.59 12.52
CA ILE A 164 -3.91 1.57 12.02
C ILE A 164 -3.46 2.98 12.40
N ASP A 165 -3.87 3.97 11.62
CA ASP A 165 -3.59 5.39 11.85
C ASP A 165 -4.05 5.86 13.24
N GLN A 166 -5.17 5.33 13.75
CA GLN A 166 -5.74 5.73 15.04
C GLN A 166 -4.83 5.45 16.23
N TYR A 167 -3.86 4.54 16.11
CA TYR A 167 -2.89 4.29 17.19
C TYR A 167 -1.77 5.31 17.24
N GLU A 168 -1.53 6.03 16.15
CA GLU A 168 -0.47 7.03 16.05
C GLU A 168 -0.96 8.44 16.44
N ASN A 169 -2.24 8.60 16.86
CA ASN A 169 -2.81 9.91 17.19
C ASN A 169 -2.03 10.70 18.27
N TYR A 170 -1.36 10.01 19.20
CA TYR A 170 -0.59 10.64 20.28
C TYR A 170 0.86 10.95 19.91
N ASN A 171 1.39 10.32 18.87
CA ASN A 171 2.72 10.58 18.33
C ASN A 171 2.66 10.48 16.79
N PRO A 172 1.96 11.42 16.15
CA PRO A 172 1.68 11.32 14.73
C PRO A 172 2.99 11.35 13.93
N PRO A 173 3.10 10.55 12.86
CA PRO A 173 4.24 10.62 11.98
C PRO A 173 4.32 12.02 11.34
N THR A 174 5.53 12.51 11.10
CA THR A 174 5.73 13.77 10.38
C THR A 174 5.04 13.76 9.02
N PHE A 175 4.98 12.60 8.36
CA PHE A 175 4.31 12.42 7.07
C PHE A 175 3.49 11.12 7.05
N TRP A 176 2.16 11.26 7.00
CA TRP A 176 1.23 10.14 6.89
C TRP A 176 1.42 9.32 5.61
N THR A 177 1.84 9.95 4.51
CA THR A 177 2.14 9.24 3.25
C THR A 177 3.26 8.24 3.43
N LYS A 178 4.39 8.70 3.97
CA LYS A 178 5.58 7.88 4.19
C LYS A 178 5.26 6.76 5.18
N TRP A 179 4.58 7.09 6.28
CA TRP A 179 4.12 6.10 7.23
C TRP A 179 3.20 5.05 6.57
N THR A 180 2.24 5.47 5.74
CA THR A 180 1.32 4.56 5.03
C THR A 180 2.08 3.67 4.05
N GLU A 181 3.01 4.22 3.28
CA GLU A 181 3.85 3.45 2.35
C GLU A 181 4.72 2.43 3.09
N GLU A 182 5.31 2.81 4.23
CA GLU A 182 6.05 1.92 5.10
C GLU A 182 5.15 0.81 5.65
N GLN A 183 3.95 1.13 6.14
CA GLN A 183 2.99 0.12 6.61
C GLN A 183 2.60 -0.85 5.49
N ILE A 184 2.36 -0.34 4.27
CA ILE A 184 2.09 -1.21 3.12
C ILE A 184 3.29 -2.08 2.83
N LYS A 185 4.51 -1.53 2.74
CA LYS A 185 5.73 -2.29 2.41
C LYS A 185 6.04 -3.36 3.46
N SER A 186 6.02 -3.01 4.74
CA SER A 186 6.45 -3.88 5.84
C SER A 186 5.43 -4.95 6.26
N SER A 187 4.16 -4.81 5.88
CA SER A 187 3.12 -5.77 6.28
C SER A 187 3.12 -7.03 5.42
N ASP A 188 2.80 -8.19 6.00
CA ASP A 188 2.57 -9.42 5.24
C ASP A 188 1.22 -9.38 4.53
N TYR A 189 0.23 -8.79 5.20
CA TYR A 189 -1.11 -8.57 4.67
C TYR A 189 -1.57 -7.13 4.87
N VAL A 190 -2.31 -6.62 3.90
CA VAL A 190 -2.99 -5.32 3.98
C VAL A 190 -4.49 -5.55 3.85
N LEU A 191 -5.24 -5.30 4.93
CA LEU A 191 -6.69 -5.35 4.91
C LEU A 191 -7.23 -4.09 4.26
N MET A 192 -8.01 -4.24 3.20
CA MET A 192 -8.60 -3.15 2.44
C MET A 192 -10.07 -3.04 2.81
N VAL A 193 -10.44 -2.07 3.65
CA VAL A 193 -11.84 -1.85 4.03
C VAL A 193 -12.57 -1.23 2.85
N CYS A 194 -13.22 -2.09 2.06
CA CYS A 194 -13.82 -1.71 0.79
C CYS A 194 -15.14 -0.98 1.01
N THR A 195 -15.13 0.33 0.72
CA THR A 195 -16.30 1.20 0.75
C THR A 195 -16.36 2.06 -0.52
N PRO A 196 -17.51 2.70 -0.85
CA PRO A 196 -17.61 3.56 -2.01
C PRO A 196 -16.55 4.65 -2.07
N ASN A 197 -16.23 5.29 -0.92
CA ASN A 197 -15.23 6.34 -0.87
C ASN A 197 -13.81 5.77 -0.99
N TYR A 198 -13.54 4.65 -0.33
CA TYR A 198 -12.23 3.99 -0.37
C TYR A 198 -11.83 3.62 -1.81
N LEU A 199 -12.75 3.05 -2.60
CA LEU A 199 -12.48 2.74 -4.01
C LEU A 199 -12.21 4.00 -4.86
N LYS A 200 -12.93 5.11 -4.61
CA LYS A 200 -12.66 6.38 -5.30
C LYS A 200 -11.26 6.91 -4.98
N CYS A 201 -10.84 6.83 -3.72
CA CYS A 201 -9.51 7.25 -3.29
C CYS A 201 -8.41 6.43 -3.96
N ILE A 202 -8.53 5.09 -4.00
CA ILE A 202 -7.53 4.23 -4.65
C ILE A 202 -7.43 4.48 -6.15
N ARG A 203 -8.54 4.80 -6.82
CA ARG A 203 -8.54 5.11 -8.27
C ARG A 203 -7.92 6.48 -8.61
N GLY A 204 -7.37 7.21 -7.64
CA GLY A 204 -6.80 8.54 -7.84
C GLY A 204 -7.84 9.60 -8.21
N ARG A 205 -9.14 9.33 -8.04
CA ARG A 205 -10.22 10.24 -8.45
C ARG A 205 -10.63 11.26 -7.39
N ARG A 206 -9.95 11.30 -6.24
CA ARG A 206 -10.13 12.37 -5.26
C ARG A 206 -9.11 13.47 -5.54
N ASN A 207 -9.49 14.33 -6.48
CA ASN A 207 -8.93 15.66 -6.66
C ASN A 207 -9.21 16.50 -5.41
N GLU A 208 -8.22 17.30 -5.04
CA GLU A 208 -8.14 18.57 -4.28
C GLU A 208 -9.36 19.15 -3.50
N ASP A 209 -10.62 18.76 -3.73
CA ASP A 209 -11.82 19.33 -3.11
C ASP A 209 -12.21 18.71 -1.75
N ALA A 210 -11.30 17.99 -1.11
CA ALA A 210 -11.51 17.44 0.21
C ALA A 210 -10.58 18.12 1.22
N GLU A 211 -10.85 19.40 1.46
CA GLU A 211 -10.58 20.03 2.74
C GLU A 211 -11.44 19.34 3.81
N THR A 212 -11.07 18.11 4.15
CA THR A 212 -11.50 17.55 5.42
C THR A 212 -10.56 18.17 6.44
N GLU A 213 -11.10 19.01 7.31
CA GLU A 213 -10.43 19.69 8.43
C GLU A 213 -9.75 18.73 9.44
N SER A 214 -9.72 17.43 9.15
CA SER A 214 -8.88 16.44 9.81
C SER A 214 -7.82 16.00 8.81
N GLY A 215 -6.58 16.46 9.00
CA GLY A 215 -5.40 16.28 8.12
C GLY A 215 -4.91 14.85 7.88
N ALA A 216 -5.81 13.86 7.83
CA ALA A 216 -5.57 12.50 7.38
C ALA A 216 -6.17 12.30 5.98
N SER A 217 -5.65 13.05 5.00
CA SER A 217 -5.95 12.84 3.58
C SER A 217 -5.32 11.51 3.15
N PHE A 218 -6.12 10.44 3.17
CA PHE A 218 -5.73 9.12 2.70
C PHE A 218 -5.20 9.20 1.26
N GLN A 219 -3.89 9.02 1.09
CA GLN A 219 -3.20 9.09 -0.20
C GLN A 219 -3.33 7.76 -0.95
N GLY A 220 -4.51 7.52 -1.51
CA GLY A 220 -4.82 6.33 -2.31
C GLY A 220 -3.90 6.10 -3.52
N ILE A 221 -3.12 7.10 -3.94
CA ILE A 221 -2.09 7.02 -4.98
C ILE A 221 -1.03 5.96 -4.62
N VAL A 222 -0.62 5.86 -3.35
CA VAL A 222 0.39 4.89 -2.90
C VAL A 222 -0.11 3.45 -3.12
N PHE A 223 -1.41 3.21 -2.91
CA PHE A 223 -2.02 1.91 -3.14
C PHE A 223 -2.10 1.53 -4.62
N TYR A 224 -2.44 2.48 -5.50
CA TYR A 224 -2.61 2.18 -6.92
C TYR A 224 -1.32 1.67 -7.58
N SER A 225 -0.18 2.31 -7.26
CA SER A 225 1.15 1.87 -7.70
C SER A 225 1.45 0.42 -7.28
N GLN A 226 1.20 0.09 -6.01
CA GLN A 226 1.46 -1.26 -5.47
C GLN A 226 0.51 -2.32 -6.04
N LEU A 227 -0.74 -1.95 -6.32
CA LEU A 227 -1.73 -2.84 -6.93
C LEU A 227 -1.46 -3.13 -8.42
N ALA A 228 -0.59 -2.35 -9.07
CA ALA A 228 -0.20 -2.58 -10.46
C ALA A 228 0.70 -3.82 -10.62
N ASP A 229 1.44 -4.22 -9.58
CA ASP A 229 2.27 -5.43 -9.60
C ASP A 229 1.43 -6.67 -9.23
N PRO A 230 1.16 -7.60 -10.17
CA PRO A 230 0.40 -8.81 -9.89
C PRO A 230 1.03 -9.71 -8.83
N LYS A 231 2.35 -9.64 -8.63
CA LYS A 231 3.05 -10.44 -7.61
C LYS A 231 2.65 -10.05 -6.19
N LEU A 232 2.21 -8.80 -6.00
CA LEU A 232 1.80 -8.28 -4.70
C LEU A 232 0.31 -8.52 -4.40
N HIS A 233 -0.50 -8.98 -5.37
CA HIS A 233 -1.95 -9.14 -5.18
C HIS A 233 -2.32 -10.05 -4.01
N GLY A 234 -1.52 -11.09 -3.72
CA GLY A 234 -1.77 -12.03 -2.63
C GLY A 234 -1.72 -11.43 -1.22
N LYS A 235 -1.11 -10.25 -1.08
CA LYS A 235 -0.98 -9.48 0.17
C LYS A 235 -2.20 -8.61 0.48
N PHE A 236 -2.96 -8.21 -0.54
CA PHE A 236 -4.10 -7.33 -0.38
C PHE A 236 -5.38 -8.13 -0.15
N LEU A 237 -6.02 -7.94 1.00
CA LEU A 237 -7.22 -8.68 1.40
C LEU A 237 -8.43 -7.73 1.45
N PRO A 238 -9.37 -7.81 0.49
CA PRO A 238 -10.61 -7.03 0.54
C PRO A 238 -11.48 -7.47 1.73
N VAL A 239 -11.89 -6.50 2.56
CA VAL A 239 -12.75 -6.74 3.73
C VAL A 239 -13.97 -5.80 3.73
N PHE A 240 -15.09 -6.30 4.25
CA PHE A 240 -16.36 -5.56 4.36
C PHE A 240 -16.95 -5.71 5.76
N PHE A 241 -17.38 -4.60 6.36
CA PHE A 241 -18.15 -4.64 7.60
C PHE A 241 -19.62 -4.99 7.32
N ASP A 242 -20.21 -4.33 6.33
CA ASP A 242 -21.56 -4.58 5.85
C ASP A 242 -21.56 -5.65 4.73
N ASP A 243 -22.70 -5.79 4.04
CA ASP A 243 -22.85 -6.74 2.94
C ASP A 243 -21.76 -6.58 1.88
N VAL A 244 -21.30 -7.72 1.36
CA VAL A 244 -20.22 -7.76 0.39
C VAL A 244 -20.69 -7.25 -0.96
N ASP A 245 -20.20 -6.07 -1.36
CA ASP A 245 -20.34 -5.55 -2.71
C ASP A 245 -19.00 -5.63 -3.46
N ARG A 246 -18.87 -6.63 -4.32
CA ARG A 246 -17.67 -6.84 -5.15
C ARG A 246 -17.40 -5.68 -6.13
N SER A 247 -18.39 -4.84 -6.44
CA SER A 247 -18.20 -3.67 -7.28
C SER A 247 -17.24 -2.65 -6.64
N LEU A 248 -17.14 -2.65 -5.31
CA LEU A 248 -16.30 -1.79 -4.48
C LEU A 248 -14.85 -2.28 -4.36
N VAL A 249 -14.54 -3.47 -4.88
CA VAL A 249 -13.17 -4.02 -4.91
C VAL A 249 -12.43 -3.49 -6.14
N PRO A 250 -11.13 -3.11 -6.02
CA PRO A 250 -10.31 -2.75 -7.17
C PRO A 250 -10.35 -3.81 -8.27
N THR A 251 -10.37 -3.38 -9.54
CA THR A 251 -10.61 -4.28 -10.68
C THR A 251 -9.61 -5.44 -10.74
N CYS A 252 -8.34 -5.19 -10.41
CA CYS A 252 -7.29 -6.21 -10.35
C CYS A 252 -7.53 -7.29 -9.28
N LEU A 253 -8.29 -6.98 -8.22
CA LEU A 253 -8.57 -7.89 -7.09
C LEU A 253 -10.00 -8.45 -7.11
N ARG A 254 -10.82 -8.17 -8.14
CA ARG A 254 -12.22 -8.64 -8.19
C ARG A 254 -12.37 -10.17 -8.18
N GLY A 255 -11.38 -10.89 -8.67
CA GLY A 255 -11.31 -12.36 -8.64
C GLY A 255 -10.80 -12.93 -7.31
N ALA A 256 -10.27 -12.08 -6.41
CA ALA A 256 -9.76 -12.53 -5.12
C ALA A 256 -10.88 -12.95 -4.17
N HIS A 257 -10.52 -13.69 -3.13
CA HIS A 257 -11.42 -13.95 -2.02
C HIS A 257 -11.69 -12.64 -1.26
N VAL A 258 -12.93 -12.47 -0.81
CA VAL A 258 -13.39 -11.28 -0.08
C VAL A 258 -13.89 -11.72 1.29
N TYR A 259 -13.49 -11.00 2.33
CA TYR A 259 -13.88 -11.31 3.71
C TYR A 259 -15.01 -10.39 4.18
N GLY A 260 -16.13 -10.98 4.61
CA GLY A 260 -17.26 -10.23 5.14
C GLY A 260 -18.60 -10.95 4.95
N PRO A 261 -19.70 -10.37 5.45
CA PRO A 261 -19.73 -9.19 6.32
C PRO A 261 -19.10 -9.48 7.70
N LEU A 262 -18.33 -8.54 8.24
CA LEU A 262 -17.71 -8.66 9.57
C LEU A 262 -18.59 -8.10 10.71
N GLY A 263 -19.59 -7.28 10.38
CA GLY A 263 -20.46 -6.59 11.32
C GLY A 263 -19.77 -5.48 12.13
N ASP A 264 -20.52 -4.84 13.02
CA ASP A 264 -20.03 -3.68 13.80
C ASP A 264 -18.93 -4.01 14.79
N ARG A 265 -19.00 -5.23 15.34
CA ARG A 265 -18.09 -5.71 16.38
C ARG A 265 -17.52 -7.08 15.99
N PRO A 266 -16.54 -7.10 15.08
CA PRO A 266 -15.87 -8.33 14.68
C PRO A 266 -15.16 -8.94 15.89
N LYS A 267 -15.36 -10.24 16.12
CA LYS A 267 -14.79 -10.97 17.25
C LYS A 267 -14.36 -12.38 16.86
N TYR A 268 -13.34 -12.89 17.54
CA TYR A 268 -12.96 -14.28 17.42
C TYR A 268 -14.13 -15.21 17.81
N GLY A 269 -14.32 -16.29 17.04
CA GLY A 269 -15.46 -17.20 17.15
C GLY A 269 -16.65 -16.86 16.26
N GLN A 270 -16.64 -15.69 15.60
CA GLN A 270 -17.58 -15.38 14.53
C GLN A 270 -17.06 -15.94 13.21
N GLU A 271 -17.89 -16.69 12.49
CA GLU A 271 -17.44 -17.44 11.30
C GLU A 271 -16.70 -16.59 10.26
N LYS A 272 -17.19 -15.38 9.97
CA LYS A 272 -16.58 -14.49 8.97
C LYS A 272 -15.24 -13.91 9.44
N PHE A 273 -15.14 -13.55 10.71
CA PHE A 273 -13.89 -13.12 11.32
C PHE A 273 -12.88 -14.28 11.34
N ASP A 274 -13.33 -15.48 11.73
CA ASP A 274 -12.47 -16.67 11.81
C ASP A 274 -11.90 -17.04 10.44
N GLN A 275 -12.67 -16.92 9.35
CA GLN A 275 -12.18 -17.13 7.98
C GLN A 275 -11.03 -16.16 7.64
N LEU A 276 -11.20 -14.87 7.97
CA LEU A 276 -10.16 -13.86 7.79
C LEU A 276 -8.93 -14.18 8.66
N PHE A 277 -9.14 -14.46 9.93
CA PHE A 277 -8.09 -14.79 10.89
C PHE A 277 -7.27 -16.02 10.43
N CYS A 278 -7.93 -17.08 9.96
CA CYS A 278 -7.27 -18.27 9.42
C CYS A 278 -6.39 -17.97 8.21
N LYS A 279 -6.86 -17.09 7.31
CA LYS A 279 -6.05 -16.63 6.15
C LYS A 279 -4.78 -15.95 6.62
N ILE A 280 -4.88 -15.05 7.60
CA ILE A 280 -3.76 -14.26 8.09
C ILE A 280 -2.73 -15.14 8.79
N VAL A 281 -3.20 -16.04 9.67
CA VAL A 281 -2.31 -16.93 10.43
C VAL A 281 -1.79 -18.10 9.58
N GLY A 282 -2.40 -18.38 8.43
CA GLY A 282 -2.03 -19.50 7.56
C GLY A 282 -2.33 -20.86 8.20
N ARG A 283 -3.25 -20.91 9.17
CA ARG A 283 -3.65 -22.14 9.88
C ARG A 283 -5.14 -22.34 9.79
N ILE A 284 -5.55 -23.59 9.59
CA ILE A 284 -6.95 -23.99 9.52
C ILE A 284 -7.27 -24.81 10.78
N PRO A 285 -8.36 -24.51 11.51
CA PRO A 285 -8.83 -25.31 12.63
C PRO A 285 -9.06 -26.77 12.22
N LYS A 286 -8.67 -27.73 13.08
CA LYS A 286 -8.75 -29.17 12.78
C LYS A 286 -10.13 -29.64 12.33
N ASN A 287 -11.20 -29.06 12.91
CA ASN A 287 -12.59 -29.37 12.58
C ASN A 287 -13.05 -28.81 11.21
N LYS A 288 -12.22 -28.00 10.54
CA LYS A 288 -12.47 -27.43 9.20
C LYS A 288 -11.53 -28.03 8.15
N VAL A 289 -10.59 -28.88 8.53
CA VAL A 289 -9.72 -29.60 7.58
C VAL A 289 -10.56 -30.68 6.87
N PRO A 290 -10.42 -30.85 5.54
CA PRO A 290 -11.11 -31.90 4.82
C PRO A 290 -10.84 -33.28 5.45
N PRO A 291 -11.84 -34.17 5.53
CA PRO A 291 -11.60 -35.52 5.99
C PRO A 291 -10.61 -36.24 5.06
N PRO A 292 -9.87 -37.25 5.55
CA PRO A 292 -9.00 -38.06 4.72
C PRO A 292 -9.74 -38.64 3.51
N LEU A 293 -9.03 -38.80 2.39
CA LEU A 293 -9.59 -39.42 1.19
C LEU A 293 -10.11 -40.83 1.53
N GLY A 294 -11.39 -41.05 1.25
CA GLY A 294 -12.01 -42.37 1.35
C GLY A 294 -11.62 -43.26 0.17
N ASN A 295 -11.86 -44.56 0.32
CA ASN A 295 -11.69 -45.50 -0.77
C ASN A 295 -12.83 -45.36 -1.80
N VAL A 296 -12.49 -45.42 -3.10
CA VAL A 296 -13.48 -45.49 -4.18
C VAL A 296 -14.35 -46.74 -3.96
N PRO A 297 -15.69 -46.62 -3.86
CA PRO A 297 -16.55 -47.78 -3.65
C PRO A 297 -16.40 -48.82 -4.76
N ALA A 298 -16.39 -50.11 -4.38
CA ALA A 298 -16.11 -51.22 -5.30
C ALA A 298 -17.00 -51.23 -6.56
N LYS A 299 -18.27 -50.80 -6.44
CA LYS A 299 -19.23 -50.69 -7.54
C LYS A 299 -18.83 -49.72 -8.67
N PHE A 300 -17.88 -48.82 -8.41
CA PHE A 300 -17.37 -47.87 -9.41
C PHE A 300 -16.00 -48.27 -9.98
N LYS A 301 -15.40 -49.37 -9.51
CA LYS A 301 -14.10 -49.86 -10.00
C LYS A 301 -14.20 -50.71 -11.26
N SER A 302 -15.39 -51.10 -11.70
CA SER A 302 -15.60 -51.94 -12.88
C SER A 302 -16.08 -51.15 -14.09
N ARG A 303 -15.14 -50.58 -14.86
CA ARG A 303 -15.29 -50.53 -16.33
C ARG A 303 -14.54 -51.74 -16.88
N LYS A 304 -15.25 -52.86 -17.11
CA LYS A 304 -14.73 -53.93 -17.95
C LYS A 304 -14.47 -53.31 -19.33
N LYS A 305 -13.25 -53.49 -19.84
CA LYS A 305 -12.96 -53.43 -21.28
C LYS A 305 -13.85 -54.49 -21.93
N GLU A 306 -14.89 -54.07 -22.64
CA GLU A 306 -15.47 -54.92 -23.68
C GLU A 306 -14.46 -54.91 -24.84
N SER A 307 -13.96 -56.10 -25.13
CA SER A 307 -13.08 -56.43 -26.27
C SER A 307 -13.94 -57.04 -27.36
#